data_AF-A0A2G1Z4S8-F1
#
_entry.id   AF-A0A2G1Z4S8-F1
#
_cell.length_a   1.000
_cell.length_b   1.000
_cell.length_c   1.000
_cell.angle_alpha   90.00
_cell.angle_beta   90.00
_cell.angle_gamma   90.00
#
_symmetry.space_group_name_H-M   'P 1'
#
loop_
_entity.id
_entity.type
_entity.pdbx_description
1 polymer ?
#
loop_
_entity_poly.entity_id
_entity_poly.type
_entity_poly.pdbx_seq_one_letter_code
_entity_poly.pdbx_strand_id
1 'polypeptide(L)'
;MKENGAVILGKTTTPEFGWKGVTDSPKTGITRNPWNADMTPGGSSGGAAAACAAGMGALHIGTDGGGSIRIPSAFTGIFGHKPSFGRVPAWPPSAFGTVAHIGPMTRTVGEAALMLQVISGADSRDWTALPFEETDYVGSLSDTVKGKRIAYSPNLGYAYVDPEVAAAVKQAAALFEQMGAIVEEKDPGFGNPLEIFNTLWFSGAHFALKNFTDKQFEEVDPGLQQVFEEGAKITLDQYMQASIARNELGIKMQQFHEDYDLLLTPSLSIPAFEAGKLAPQELAEAGAWVDWTPFSYPFNLTQQPACSVPCGLSSSGLPIGVQLVGRMHDDVSVLVAANAFEGVSPVAGARPDLSKLK
;
A
#
# COMPACT_ATOMS: atom_id res chain seq x y z
N MET A 1 10.13 -7.57 -17.27
CA MET A 1 11.13 -6.47 -17.08
C MET A 1 12.43 -6.67 -17.86
N LYS A 2 13.35 -7.58 -17.46
CA LYS A 2 14.63 -7.78 -18.17
C LYS A 2 14.45 -8.15 -19.65
N GLU A 3 13.51 -9.05 -19.93
CA GLU A 3 13.14 -9.46 -21.30
C GLU A 3 12.59 -8.30 -22.15
N ASN A 4 12.16 -7.22 -21.52
CA ASN A 4 11.67 -5.99 -22.15
C ASN A 4 12.71 -4.86 -22.09
N GLY A 5 14.00 -5.18 -21.89
CA GLY A 5 15.10 -4.21 -21.98
C GLY A 5 15.35 -3.37 -20.73
N ALA A 6 14.66 -3.62 -19.62
CA ALA A 6 14.90 -2.87 -18.38
C ALA A 6 16.28 -3.18 -17.77
N VAL A 7 17.03 -2.13 -17.41
CA VAL A 7 18.32 -2.24 -16.71
C VAL A 7 18.08 -2.28 -15.21
N ILE A 8 18.52 -3.36 -14.55
CA ILE A 8 18.38 -3.52 -13.09
C ILE A 8 19.52 -2.79 -12.39
N LEU A 9 19.21 -1.67 -11.75
CA LEU A 9 20.19 -0.84 -11.02
C LEU A 9 20.65 -1.49 -9.72
N GLY A 10 19.74 -2.14 -8.98
CA GLY A 10 20.07 -2.73 -7.68
C GLY A 10 18.85 -3.22 -6.93
N LYS A 11 19.05 -3.48 -5.63
CA LYS A 11 18.00 -3.84 -4.68
C LYS A 11 17.87 -2.73 -3.65
N THR A 12 16.64 -2.43 -3.26
CA THR A 12 16.33 -1.40 -2.27
C THR A 12 16.12 -2.01 -0.89
N THR A 13 16.40 -1.24 0.15
CA THR A 13 16.21 -1.66 1.54
C THR A 13 14.74 -1.93 1.87
N THR A 14 14.50 -2.95 2.70
CA THR A 14 13.22 -3.34 3.29
C THR A 14 13.49 -3.77 4.73
N PRO A 15 12.54 -3.63 5.69
CA PRO A 15 12.69 -4.27 6.99
C PRO A 15 12.82 -5.79 6.82
N GLU A 16 13.30 -6.46 7.87
CA GLU A 16 13.47 -7.91 7.85
C GLU A 16 12.17 -8.62 7.43
N PHE A 17 12.22 -9.54 6.46
CA PHE A 17 11.05 -10.22 5.89
C PHE A 17 9.90 -9.32 5.39
N GLY A 18 10.08 -8.00 5.31
CA GLY A 18 8.98 -7.08 5.03
C GLY A 18 7.92 -7.01 6.13
N TRP A 19 8.24 -7.38 7.37
CA TRP A 19 7.25 -7.67 8.41
C TRP A 19 6.52 -6.44 8.99
N LYS A 20 7.04 -5.22 8.82
CA LYS A 20 6.54 -3.98 9.44
C LYS A 20 6.32 -2.83 8.46
N GLY A 21 5.48 -1.87 8.84
CA GLY A 21 5.10 -0.68 8.06
C GLY A 21 6.13 0.46 8.03
N VAL A 22 7.34 0.22 8.52
CA VAL A 22 8.48 1.16 8.51
C VAL A 22 9.74 0.46 7.97
N THR A 23 10.75 1.22 7.56
CA THR A 23 11.94 0.65 6.91
C THR A 23 13.20 0.86 7.71
N ASP A 24 13.43 -0.07 8.64
CA ASP A 24 14.69 -0.29 9.32
C ASP A 24 15.01 -1.79 9.34
N SER A 25 16.29 -2.12 9.20
CA SER A 25 16.77 -3.50 9.20
C SER A 25 18.09 -3.59 9.96
N PRO A 26 18.32 -4.65 10.76
CA PRO A 26 19.62 -4.90 11.39
C PRO A 26 20.78 -4.93 10.39
N LYS A 27 20.52 -5.36 9.14
CA LYS A 27 21.55 -5.52 8.10
C LYS A 27 21.95 -4.23 7.40
N THR A 28 21.00 -3.32 7.18
CA THR A 28 21.20 -2.14 6.31
C THR A 28 20.92 -0.82 7.03
N GLY A 29 20.54 -0.86 8.30
CA GLY A 29 20.17 0.31 9.08
C GLY A 29 18.79 0.87 8.70
N ILE A 30 18.56 2.12 9.10
CA ILE A 30 17.30 2.85 8.93
C ILE A 30 17.31 3.57 7.57
N THR A 31 16.29 3.33 6.75
CA THR A 31 16.03 4.16 5.56
C THR A 31 15.33 5.45 5.99
N ARG A 32 15.75 6.57 5.42
CA ARG A 32 15.32 7.93 5.80
C ARG A 32 14.41 8.51 4.72
N ASN A 33 13.44 9.34 5.11
CA ASN A 33 12.53 9.98 4.16
C ASN A 33 13.24 11.12 3.40
N PRO A 34 13.21 11.17 2.05
CA PRO A 34 13.85 12.24 1.29
C PRO A 34 13.28 13.64 1.52
N TRP A 35 12.04 13.76 2.03
CA TRP A 35 11.45 15.06 2.35
C TRP A 35 11.95 15.62 3.69
N ASN A 36 12.29 14.75 4.63
CA ASN A 36 12.89 15.09 5.91
C ASN A 36 13.60 13.85 6.47
N ALA A 37 14.94 13.90 6.59
CA ALA A 37 15.73 12.76 7.06
C ALA A 37 15.40 12.33 8.50
N ASP A 38 14.77 13.16 9.32
CA ASP A 38 14.35 12.74 10.67
C ASP A 38 13.09 11.86 10.65
N MET A 39 12.42 11.74 9.50
CA MET A 39 11.16 11.00 9.35
C MET A 39 11.34 9.65 8.64
N THR A 40 10.44 8.73 8.94
CA THR A 40 10.32 7.43 8.26
C THR A 40 9.79 7.62 6.83
N PRO A 41 10.31 6.88 5.83
CA PRO A 41 9.68 6.79 4.52
C PRO A 41 8.49 5.82 4.53
N GLY A 42 8.16 5.20 5.67
CA GLY A 42 7.21 4.08 5.73
C GLY A 42 7.84 2.77 5.28
N GLY A 43 7.02 1.76 5.01
CA GLY A 43 7.51 0.42 4.68
C GLY A 43 6.40 -0.58 4.36
N SER A 44 6.76 -1.80 3.98
CA SER A 44 8.12 -2.35 3.92
C SER A 44 8.93 -1.94 2.68
N SER A 45 8.28 -1.48 1.60
CA SER A 45 8.99 -1.02 0.38
C SER A 45 9.58 0.40 0.51
N GLY A 46 9.98 0.83 1.71
CA GLY A 46 10.42 2.21 1.97
C GLY A 46 11.73 2.57 1.30
N GLY A 47 12.64 1.61 1.09
CA GLY A 47 13.86 1.85 0.30
C GLY A 47 13.54 2.16 -1.16
N ALA A 48 12.55 1.47 -1.75
CA ALA A 48 12.09 1.72 -3.10
C ALA A 48 11.41 3.09 -3.21
N ALA A 49 10.58 3.43 -2.23
CA ALA A 49 9.89 4.72 -2.20
C ALA A 49 10.87 5.90 -2.05
N ALA A 50 11.80 5.80 -1.09
CA ALA A 50 12.82 6.81 -0.88
C ALA A 50 13.74 6.96 -2.11
N ALA A 51 14.16 5.86 -2.73
CA ALA A 51 14.94 5.89 -3.96
C ALA A 51 14.17 6.55 -5.11
N CYS A 52 12.89 6.22 -5.28
CA CYS A 52 12.03 6.81 -6.31
C CYS A 52 11.87 8.33 -6.13
N ALA A 53 11.55 8.76 -4.91
CA ALA A 53 11.38 10.17 -4.54
C ALA A 53 12.69 10.97 -4.70
N ALA A 54 13.84 10.36 -4.40
CA ALA A 54 15.15 10.96 -4.58
C ALA A 54 15.70 10.89 -6.03
N GLY A 55 14.94 10.32 -6.98
CA GLY A 55 15.36 10.22 -8.38
C GLY A 55 16.37 9.09 -8.67
N MET A 56 16.58 8.17 -7.74
CA MET A 56 17.46 7.00 -7.89
C MET A 56 16.73 5.88 -8.65
N GLY A 57 16.51 6.10 -9.95
CA GLY A 57 15.75 5.19 -10.83
C GLY A 57 14.33 5.68 -11.13
N ALA A 58 13.76 5.16 -12.22
CA ALA A 58 12.42 5.53 -12.69
C ALA A 58 11.34 4.52 -12.27
N LEU A 59 11.67 3.23 -12.32
CA LEU A 59 10.73 2.14 -12.07
C LEU A 59 11.19 1.35 -10.86
N HIS A 60 10.35 1.28 -9.84
CA HIS A 60 10.59 0.49 -8.64
C HIS A 60 9.49 -0.55 -8.49
N ILE A 61 9.88 -1.74 -8.03
CA ILE A 61 8.94 -2.83 -7.71
C ILE A 61 8.84 -2.95 -6.20
N GLY A 62 7.62 -3.01 -5.69
CA GLY A 62 7.34 -3.22 -4.28
C GLY A 62 6.50 -4.45 -4.05
N THR A 63 6.39 -4.83 -2.78
CA THR A 63 5.38 -5.78 -2.30
C THR A 63 4.44 -5.06 -1.33
N ASP A 64 3.19 -5.53 -1.26
CA ASP A 64 2.15 -4.94 -0.41
C ASP A 64 1.33 -6.04 0.26
N GLY A 65 1.66 -6.31 1.52
CA GLY A 65 0.99 -7.29 2.37
C GLY A 65 -0.01 -6.69 3.35
N GLY A 66 0.26 -5.47 3.82
CA GLY A 66 -0.61 -4.66 4.67
C GLY A 66 -0.49 -3.18 4.35
N GLY A 67 -0.22 -2.81 3.09
CA GLY A 67 0.04 -1.43 2.66
C GLY A 67 1.46 -1.17 2.17
N SER A 68 2.32 -2.17 2.05
CA SER A 68 3.76 -1.95 1.88
C SER A 68 4.22 -1.31 0.56
N ILE A 69 3.31 -1.10 -0.41
CA ILE A 69 3.51 -0.19 -1.55
C ILE A 69 2.90 1.18 -1.23
N ARG A 70 1.65 1.19 -0.75
CA ARG A 70 0.84 2.41 -0.57
C ARG A 70 1.31 3.29 0.59
N ILE A 71 1.65 2.70 1.74
CA ILE A 71 2.19 3.38 2.93
C ILE A 71 3.42 4.21 2.54
N PRO A 72 4.51 3.61 2.01
CA PRO A 72 5.70 4.41 1.74
C PRO A 72 5.52 5.33 0.54
N SER A 73 4.60 5.04 -0.39
CA SER A 73 4.26 5.96 -1.47
C SER A 73 3.61 7.24 -0.94
N ALA A 74 2.67 7.11 0.00
CA ALA A 74 2.02 8.23 0.67
C ALA A 74 3.02 9.10 1.45
N PHE A 75 3.91 8.50 2.26
CA PHE A 75 4.89 9.22 3.06
C PHE A 75 6.02 9.88 2.26
N THR A 76 6.34 9.37 1.07
CA THR A 76 7.42 9.91 0.24
C THR A 76 6.93 10.70 -0.98
N GLY A 77 5.62 10.85 -1.14
CA GLY A 77 5.04 11.68 -2.19
C GLY A 77 5.27 11.13 -3.60
N ILE A 78 5.19 9.82 -3.75
CA ILE A 78 5.25 9.13 -5.06
C ILE A 78 3.93 8.41 -5.34
N PHE A 79 3.76 7.93 -6.57
CA PHE A 79 2.66 7.05 -6.92
C PHE A 79 3.01 5.59 -6.58
N GLY A 80 2.06 4.87 -5.99
CA GLY A 80 2.19 3.44 -5.74
C GLY A 80 0.87 2.71 -6.00
N HIS A 81 0.91 1.66 -6.80
CA HIS A 81 -0.26 0.84 -7.11
C HIS A 81 -0.09 -0.56 -6.52
N LYS A 82 -1.05 -0.98 -5.70
CA LYS A 82 -1.25 -2.37 -5.30
C LYS A 82 -2.29 -2.98 -6.24
N PRO A 83 -1.90 -3.83 -7.20
CA PRO A 83 -2.84 -4.43 -8.11
C PRO A 83 -3.84 -5.35 -7.41
N SER A 84 -4.85 -5.80 -8.15
CA SER A 84 -5.67 -6.93 -7.73
C SER A 84 -4.80 -8.16 -7.45
N PHE A 85 -5.14 -8.96 -6.45
CA PHE A 85 -4.40 -10.20 -6.18
C PHE A 85 -4.34 -11.09 -7.42
N GLY A 86 -3.17 -11.66 -7.70
CA GLY A 86 -2.92 -12.50 -8.87
C GLY A 86 -2.73 -11.73 -10.18
N ARG A 87 -2.96 -10.41 -10.25
CA ARG A 87 -2.75 -9.64 -11.48
C ARG A 87 -1.27 -9.60 -11.90
N VAL A 88 -0.39 -9.45 -10.92
CA VAL A 88 1.06 -9.57 -11.10
C VAL A 88 1.49 -10.90 -10.48
N PRO A 89 1.96 -11.87 -11.28
CA PRO A 89 2.39 -13.16 -10.75
C PRO A 89 3.55 -13.03 -9.76
N ALA A 90 3.51 -13.84 -8.70
CA ALA A 90 4.47 -13.80 -7.60
C ALA A 90 5.15 -15.16 -7.41
N TRP A 91 6.46 -15.21 -7.69
CA TRP A 91 7.28 -16.38 -7.39
C TRP A 91 8.67 -16.00 -6.86
N PRO A 92 9.13 -16.62 -5.75
CA PRO A 92 8.38 -17.51 -4.86
C PRO A 92 7.21 -16.79 -4.16
N PRO A 93 6.19 -17.53 -3.67
CA PRO A 93 5.07 -16.93 -2.96
C PRO A 93 5.54 -16.28 -1.65
N SER A 94 4.81 -15.26 -1.21
CA SER A 94 5.07 -14.60 0.08
C SER A 94 4.88 -15.57 1.25
N ALA A 95 5.76 -15.48 2.25
CA ALA A 95 5.60 -16.21 3.50
C ALA A 95 4.34 -15.79 4.29
N PHE A 96 3.82 -14.59 4.02
CA PHE A 96 2.59 -14.06 4.61
C PHE A 96 1.33 -14.45 3.82
N GLY A 97 1.44 -15.34 2.83
CA GLY A 97 0.31 -15.89 2.10
C GLY A 97 -0.41 -14.89 1.19
N THR A 98 -1.72 -15.06 1.06
CA THR A 98 -2.54 -14.42 0.01
C THR A 98 -2.99 -13.00 0.31
N VAL A 99 -2.41 -12.34 1.32
CA VAL A 99 -2.57 -10.89 1.54
C VAL A 99 -1.49 -10.08 0.82
N ALA A 100 -0.40 -10.72 0.39
CA ALA A 100 0.72 -10.09 -0.28
C ALA A 100 0.49 -9.95 -1.79
N HIS A 101 0.79 -8.76 -2.29
CA HIS A 101 0.71 -8.38 -3.70
C HIS A 101 2.07 -7.86 -4.17
N ILE A 102 2.28 -7.81 -5.49
CA ILE A 102 3.44 -7.18 -6.13
C ILE A 102 2.91 -6.07 -7.04
N GLY A 103 3.58 -4.91 -7.05
CA GLY A 103 3.11 -3.78 -7.84
C GLY A 103 4.15 -2.70 -8.11
N PRO A 104 3.83 -1.76 -9.01
CA PRO A 104 4.72 -0.68 -9.39
C PRO A 104 4.72 0.46 -8.36
N MET A 105 5.88 1.10 -8.21
CA MET A 105 6.12 2.32 -7.45
C MET A 105 6.91 3.30 -8.34
N THR A 106 6.33 4.46 -8.64
CA THR A 106 6.83 5.37 -9.69
C THR A 106 6.54 6.83 -9.33
N ARG A 107 7.10 7.79 -10.09
CA ARG A 107 6.81 9.21 -9.85
C ARG A 107 5.56 9.69 -10.57
N THR A 108 5.12 8.96 -11.60
CA THR A 108 3.88 9.25 -12.31
C THR A 108 3.02 8.02 -12.50
N VAL A 109 1.71 8.22 -12.65
CA VAL A 109 0.76 7.15 -12.96
C VAL A 109 1.07 6.49 -14.31
N GLY A 110 1.49 7.28 -15.30
CA GLY A 110 1.91 6.78 -16.62
C GLY A 110 3.07 5.79 -16.57
N GLU A 111 4.09 6.05 -15.74
CA GLU A 111 5.21 5.13 -15.53
C GLU A 111 4.73 3.80 -14.89
N ALA A 112 3.79 3.87 -13.95
CA ALA A 112 3.24 2.68 -13.31
C ALA A 112 2.36 1.86 -14.25
N ALA A 113 1.53 2.49 -15.09
CA ALA A 113 0.72 1.79 -16.09
C ALA A 113 1.60 1.03 -17.09
N LEU A 114 2.66 1.68 -17.59
CA LEU A 114 3.64 1.04 -18.47
C LEU A 114 4.31 -0.16 -17.78
N MET A 115 4.72 0.00 -16.52
CA MET A 115 5.32 -1.08 -15.75
C MET A 115 4.33 -2.23 -15.52
N LEU A 116 3.08 -1.92 -15.16
CA LEU A 116 2.02 -2.90 -14.89
C LEU A 116 1.73 -3.75 -16.13
N GLN A 117 1.69 -3.13 -17.32
CA GLN A 117 1.51 -3.83 -18.59
C GLN A 117 2.58 -4.91 -18.83
N VAL A 118 3.81 -4.65 -18.40
CA VAL A 118 4.91 -5.61 -18.53
C VAL A 118 4.91 -6.66 -17.42
N ILE A 119 4.67 -6.27 -16.16
CA ILE A 119 4.79 -7.19 -15.02
C ILE A 119 3.55 -8.07 -14.81
N SER A 120 2.41 -7.76 -15.44
CA SER A 120 1.21 -8.61 -15.41
C SER A 120 1.25 -9.77 -16.41
N GLY A 121 2.38 -9.98 -17.10
CA GLY A 121 2.56 -11.10 -18.02
C GLY A 121 2.46 -12.46 -17.32
N ALA A 122 2.00 -13.48 -18.04
CA ALA A 122 1.81 -14.82 -17.49
C ALA A 122 3.11 -15.44 -16.93
N ASP A 123 3.01 -16.12 -15.79
CA ASP A 123 4.11 -16.91 -15.22
C ASP A 123 3.57 -18.20 -14.61
N SER A 124 3.94 -19.35 -15.18
CA SER A 124 3.43 -20.65 -14.76
C SER A 124 3.90 -21.09 -13.37
N ARG A 125 4.85 -20.37 -12.75
CA ARG A 125 5.35 -20.67 -11.41
C ARG A 125 4.41 -20.17 -10.32
N ASP A 126 3.53 -19.22 -10.64
CA ASP A 126 2.45 -18.79 -9.77
C ASP A 126 1.13 -19.41 -10.24
N TRP A 127 0.69 -20.46 -9.55
CA TRP A 127 -0.56 -21.15 -9.85
C TRP A 127 -1.82 -20.34 -9.45
N THR A 128 -1.64 -19.23 -8.73
CA THR A 128 -2.73 -18.33 -8.30
C THR A 128 -2.86 -17.08 -9.16
N ALA A 129 -1.99 -16.91 -10.16
CA ALA A 129 -2.05 -15.80 -11.09
C ALA A 129 -3.39 -15.76 -11.82
N LEU A 130 -3.90 -14.54 -12.05
CA LEU A 130 -5.07 -14.33 -12.91
C LEU A 130 -4.72 -14.77 -14.34
N PRO A 131 -5.72 -15.25 -15.11
CA PRO A 131 -5.54 -15.47 -16.54
C PRO A 131 -4.95 -14.20 -17.18
N PHE A 132 -3.95 -14.39 -18.04
CA PHE A 132 -3.36 -13.26 -18.75
C PHE A 132 -4.41 -12.62 -19.66
N GLU A 133 -4.56 -11.31 -19.50
CA GLU A 133 -5.39 -10.44 -20.32
C GLU A 133 -4.47 -9.39 -20.94
N GLU A 134 -4.57 -9.18 -22.25
CA GLU A 134 -3.80 -8.15 -22.96
C GLU A 134 -4.42 -6.77 -22.72
N THR A 135 -4.42 -6.34 -21.47
CA THR A 135 -5.00 -5.05 -21.03
C THR A 135 -4.09 -3.89 -21.45
N ASP A 136 -4.65 -2.92 -22.16
CA ASP A 136 -3.94 -1.68 -22.55
C ASP A 136 -3.99 -0.64 -21.42
N TYR A 137 -3.21 -0.87 -20.37
CA TYR A 137 -3.16 0.04 -19.22
C TYR A 137 -2.75 1.47 -19.59
N VAL A 138 -1.85 1.63 -20.57
CA VAL A 138 -1.35 2.95 -20.99
C VAL A 138 -2.38 3.69 -21.82
N GLY A 139 -2.99 3.02 -22.81
CA GLY A 139 -4.03 3.63 -23.65
C GLY A 139 -5.27 4.05 -22.85
N SER A 140 -5.66 3.24 -21.86
CA SER A 140 -6.79 3.56 -20.97
C SER A 140 -6.60 4.83 -20.15
N LEU A 141 -5.38 5.31 -19.90
CA LEU A 141 -5.16 6.52 -19.09
C LEU A 141 -5.79 7.79 -19.68
N SER A 142 -6.14 7.77 -20.96
CA SER A 142 -6.86 8.85 -21.65
C SER A 142 -8.36 8.90 -21.33
N ASP A 143 -8.90 7.89 -20.66
CA ASP A 143 -10.29 7.83 -20.23
C ASP A 143 -10.62 8.88 -19.17
N THR A 144 -11.91 9.20 -19.04
CA THR A 144 -12.40 10.23 -18.11
C THR A 144 -13.04 9.64 -16.87
N VAL A 145 -12.91 10.35 -15.74
CA VAL A 145 -13.67 10.08 -14.51
C VAL A 145 -15.10 10.63 -14.53
N LYS A 146 -15.48 11.35 -15.59
CA LYS A 146 -16.79 11.98 -15.71
C LYS A 146 -17.91 10.93 -15.62
N GLY A 147 -18.86 11.14 -14.70
CA GLY A 147 -19.99 10.25 -14.46
C GLY A 147 -19.67 9.00 -13.63
N LYS A 148 -18.41 8.76 -13.26
CA LYS A 148 -18.05 7.69 -12.33
C LYS A 148 -18.59 7.99 -10.94
N ARG A 149 -19.14 6.98 -10.27
CA ARG A 149 -19.61 7.09 -8.88
C ARG A 149 -18.47 6.80 -7.94
N ILE A 150 -18.05 7.79 -7.17
CA ILE A 150 -16.96 7.68 -6.20
C ILE A 150 -17.53 7.86 -4.80
N ALA A 151 -17.45 6.82 -3.98
CA ALA A 151 -17.72 6.97 -2.56
C ALA A 151 -16.51 7.63 -1.89
N TYR A 152 -16.69 8.77 -1.25
CA TYR A 152 -15.69 9.35 -0.36
C TYR A 152 -15.95 8.88 1.07
N SER A 153 -15.01 8.12 1.63
CA SER A 153 -15.05 7.72 3.03
C SER A 153 -13.91 8.41 3.78
N PRO A 154 -14.21 9.39 4.66
CA PRO A 154 -13.18 10.16 5.35
C PRO A 154 -12.39 9.28 6.34
N ASN A 155 -13.02 8.25 6.92
CA ASN A 155 -12.41 7.47 8.01
C ASN A 155 -12.80 5.98 8.02
N LEU A 156 -13.37 5.42 6.94
CA LEU A 156 -13.89 4.06 6.85
C LEU A 156 -14.97 3.72 7.91
N GLY A 157 -15.51 4.71 8.60
CA GLY A 157 -16.45 4.54 9.71
C GLY A 157 -15.83 4.18 11.06
N TYR A 158 -14.50 4.07 11.18
CA TYR A 158 -13.85 3.68 12.44
C TYR A 158 -12.47 4.30 12.71
N ALA A 159 -11.76 4.78 11.70
CA ALA A 159 -10.39 5.24 11.85
C ALA A 159 -10.31 6.65 12.48
N TYR A 160 -9.27 6.88 13.28
CA TYR A 160 -8.81 8.24 13.54
C TYR A 160 -8.12 8.79 12.28
N VAL A 161 -8.25 10.09 12.02
CA VAL A 161 -7.56 10.80 10.92
C VAL A 161 -7.08 12.15 11.42
N ASP A 162 -5.80 12.43 11.20
CA ASP A 162 -5.17 13.71 11.45
C ASP A 162 -5.91 14.83 10.68
N PRO A 163 -6.17 16.00 11.30
CA PRO A 163 -6.91 17.08 10.65
C PRO A 163 -6.30 17.57 9.33
N GLU A 164 -4.97 17.59 9.19
CA GLU A 164 -4.31 18.02 7.95
C GLU A 164 -4.53 17.01 6.83
N VAL A 165 -4.48 15.72 7.17
CA VAL A 165 -4.79 14.63 6.23
C VAL A 165 -6.25 14.68 5.81
N ALA A 166 -7.17 14.84 6.77
CA ALA A 166 -8.61 14.95 6.49
C ALA A 166 -8.92 16.13 5.56
N ALA A 167 -8.27 17.28 5.78
CA ALA A 167 -8.43 18.46 4.93
C ALA A 167 -7.92 18.23 3.50
N ALA A 168 -6.72 17.67 3.33
CA ALA A 168 -6.13 17.40 2.02
C ALA A 168 -6.95 16.38 1.22
N VAL A 169 -7.43 15.32 1.86
CA VAL A 169 -8.22 14.27 1.21
C VAL A 169 -9.63 14.77 0.86
N LYS A 170 -10.24 15.59 1.73
CA LYS A 170 -11.52 16.27 1.40
C LYS A 170 -11.37 17.18 0.18
N GLN A 171 -10.25 17.89 0.07
CA GLN A 171 -9.95 18.68 -1.13
C GLN A 171 -9.77 17.79 -2.36
N ALA A 172 -9.13 16.63 -2.22
CA ALA A 172 -9.02 15.67 -3.32
C ALA A 172 -10.39 15.19 -3.81
N ALA A 173 -11.31 14.86 -2.90
CA ALA A 173 -12.69 14.50 -3.24
C ALA A 173 -13.41 15.61 -4.02
N ALA A 174 -13.26 16.87 -3.60
CA ALA A 174 -13.84 18.01 -4.32
C ALA A 174 -13.24 18.22 -5.72
N LEU A 175 -11.95 17.91 -5.92
CA LEU A 175 -11.32 17.93 -7.24
C LEU A 175 -11.88 16.84 -8.16
N PHE A 176 -12.21 15.66 -7.64
CA PHE A 176 -12.91 14.63 -8.42
C PHE A 176 -14.30 15.09 -8.89
N GLU A 177 -15.07 15.76 -8.02
CA GLU A 177 -16.35 16.38 -8.42
C GLU A 177 -16.16 17.41 -9.54
N GLN A 178 -15.14 18.26 -9.44
CA GLN A 178 -14.81 19.26 -10.47
C GLN A 178 -14.43 18.62 -11.82
N MET A 179 -13.78 17.44 -11.79
CA MET A 179 -13.50 16.64 -12.98
C MET A 179 -14.75 15.93 -13.54
N GLY A 180 -15.90 16.05 -12.87
CA GLY A 180 -17.19 15.54 -13.31
C GLY A 180 -17.55 14.16 -12.77
N ALA A 181 -16.82 13.63 -11.80
CA ALA A 181 -17.25 12.44 -11.06
C ALA A 181 -18.46 12.77 -10.17
N ILE A 182 -19.26 11.77 -9.86
CA ILE A 182 -20.36 11.85 -8.89
C ILE A 182 -19.78 11.38 -7.56
N VAL A 183 -19.46 12.30 -6.66
CA VAL A 183 -18.87 11.96 -5.36
C VAL A 183 -19.97 11.97 -4.30
N GLU A 184 -20.02 10.90 -3.51
CA GLU A 184 -20.97 10.75 -2.39
C GLU A 184 -20.19 10.41 -1.12
N GLU A 185 -20.44 11.13 -0.01
CA GLU A 185 -19.85 10.76 1.27
C GLU A 185 -20.50 9.48 1.80
N LYS A 186 -19.77 8.37 1.80
CA LYS A 186 -20.29 7.04 2.10
C LYS A 186 -19.20 6.09 2.59
N ASP A 187 -19.40 5.52 3.77
CA ASP A 187 -18.56 4.44 4.27
C ASP A 187 -18.96 3.08 3.68
N PRO A 188 -17.99 2.15 3.49
CA PRO A 188 -18.25 0.78 3.02
C PRO A 188 -18.97 -0.10 4.06
N GLY A 189 -19.12 0.39 5.29
CA GLY A 189 -19.98 -0.19 6.32
C GLY A 189 -19.38 -1.38 7.08
N PHE A 190 -18.07 -1.63 6.99
CA PHE A 190 -17.37 -2.62 7.83
C PHE A 190 -16.68 -1.95 9.03
N GLY A 191 -16.53 -2.67 10.14
CA GLY A 191 -15.70 -2.25 11.28
C GLY A 191 -14.23 -2.61 11.08
N ASN A 192 -13.35 -2.20 12.00
CA ASN A 192 -11.91 -2.46 11.90
C ASN A 192 -11.59 -3.96 11.72
N PRO A 193 -11.04 -4.42 10.57
CA PRO A 193 -10.74 -5.82 10.32
C PRO A 193 -9.34 -6.27 10.80
N LEU A 194 -8.70 -5.51 11.69
CA LEU A 194 -7.34 -5.75 12.17
C LEU A 194 -7.13 -7.16 12.73
N GLU A 195 -8.10 -7.72 13.46
CA GLU A 195 -7.98 -9.07 14.02
C GLU A 195 -7.86 -10.15 12.93
N ILE A 196 -8.62 -10.00 11.83
CA ILE A 196 -8.54 -10.87 10.65
C ILE A 196 -7.13 -10.79 10.07
N PHE A 197 -6.62 -9.57 9.92
CA PHE A 197 -5.30 -9.33 9.35
C PHE A 197 -4.18 -9.90 10.23
N ASN A 198 -4.19 -9.62 11.54
CA ASN A 198 -3.21 -10.12 12.50
C ASN A 198 -3.20 -11.65 12.52
N THR A 199 -4.37 -12.31 12.49
CA THR A 199 -4.44 -13.78 12.48
C THR A 199 -3.69 -14.37 11.28
N LEU A 200 -3.94 -13.84 10.07
CA LEU A 200 -3.30 -14.30 8.85
C LEU A 200 -1.80 -13.95 8.82
N TRP A 201 -1.45 -12.71 9.20
CA TRP A 201 -0.08 -12.21 9.17
C TRP A 201 0.81 -12.95 10.17
N PHE A 202 0.36 -13.10 11.41
CA PHE A 202 1.15 -13.69 12.50
C PHE A 202 1.32 -15.20 12.28
N SER A 203 0.30 -15.87 11.74
CA SER A 203 0.43 -17.27 11.30
C SER A 203 1.49 -17.43 10.21
N GLY A 204 1.54 -16.50 9.25
CA GLY A 204 2.58 -16.46 8.21
C GLY A 204 3.99 -16.23 8.77
N ALA A 205 4.13 -15.27 9.70
CA ALA A 205 5.40 -15.01 10.39
C ALA A 205 5.89 -16.22 11.19
N HIS A 206 4.99 -16.87 11.93
CA HIS A 206 5.30 -18.11 12.64
C HIS A 206 5.85 -19.17 11.69
N PHE A 207 5.12 -19.42 10.59
CA PHE A 207 5.53 -20.41 9.60
C PHE A 207 6.86 -20.08 8.92
N ALA A 208 7.13 -18.79 8.66
CA ALA A 208 8.36 -18.33 8.03
C ALA A 208 9.61 -18.64 8.86
N LEU A 209 9.50 -18.60 10.19
CA LEU A 209 10.63 -18.69 11.10
C LEU A 209 10.69 -19.99 11.91
N LYS A 210 9.63 -20.82 11.93
CA LYS A 210 9.55 -22.02 12.80
C LYS A 210 10.68 -23.05 12.68
N ASN A 211 11.44 -23.01 11.59
CA ASN A 211 12.55 -23.92 11.33
C ASN A 211 13.91 -23.28 11.61
N PHE A 212 13.95 -22.06 12.15
CA PHE A 212 15.19 -21.41 12.55
C PHE A 212 15.75 -22.13 13.78
N THR A 213 17.07 -22.26 13.83
CA THR A 213 17.78 -22.66 15.05
C THR A 213 17.73 -21.53 16.08
N ASP A 214 17.93 -21.83 17.37
CA ASP A 214 17.96 -20.82 18.44
C ASP A 214 18.90 -19.66 18.11
N LYS A 215 20.10 -19.97 17.60
CA LYS A 215 21.07 -18.96 17.17
C LYS A 215 20.57 -18.08 16.03
N GLN A 216 19.84 -18.65 15.06
CA GLN A 216 19.26 -17.84 13.98
C GLN A 216 18.11 -16.98 14.49
N PHE A 217 17.33 -17.50 15.42
CA PHE A 217 16.22 -16.75 16.01
C PHE A 217 16.70 -15.57 16.87
N GLU A 218 17.83 -15.72 17.59
CA GLU A 218 18.49 -14.62 18.32
C GLU A 218 18.90 -13.43 17.42
N GLU A 219 19.13 -13.66 16.12
CA GLU A 219 19.47 -12.61 15.15
C GLU A 219 18.25 -11.90 14.55
N VAL A 220 17.03 -12.43 14.76
CA VAL A 220 15.78 -11.88 14.21
C VAL A 220 15.41 -10.58 14.93
N ASP A 221 14.81 -9.64 14.19
CA ASP A 221 14.24 -8.41 14.75
C ASP A 221 13.31 -8.71 15.96
N PRO A 222 13.52 -8.09 17.14
CA PRO A 222 12.74 -8.39 18.34
C PRO A 222 11.22 -8.25 18.17
N GLY A 223 10.75 -7.31 17.34
CA GLY A 223 9.34 -7.17 17.05
C GLY A 223 8.80 -8.33 16.20
N LEU A 224 9.61 -8.85 15.29
CA LEU A 224 9.27 -10.05 14.53
C LEU A 224 9.31 -11.32 15.40
N GLN A 225 10.21 -11.40 16.38
CA GLN A 225 10.20 -12.48 17.38
C GLN A 225 8.87 -12.47 18.16
N GLN A 226 8.40 -11.30 18.61
CA GLN A 226 7.10 -11.19 19.28
C GLN A 226 5.95 -11.64 18.37
N VAL A 227 5.94 -11.19 17.11
CA VAL A 227 4.92 -11.60 16.12
C VAL A 227 4.96 -13.11 15.86
N PHE A 228 6.15 -13.73 15.84
CA PHE A 228 6.32 -15.17 15.74
C PHE A 228 5.70 -15.92 16.94
N GLU A 229 5.92 -15.43 18.16
CA GLU A 229 5.39 -16.02 19.38
C GLU A 229 3.87 -15.91 19.47
N GLU A 230 3.29 -14.77 19.06
CA GLU A 230 1.84 -14.62 18.96
C GLU A 230 1.25 -15.52 17.88
N GLY A 231 1.93 -15.65 16.73
CA GLY A 231 1.54 -16.56 15.66
C GLY A 231 1.47 -18.03 16.10
N ALA A 232 2.35 -18.45 17.01
CA ALA A 232 2.37 -19.81 17.55
C ALA A 232 1.14 -20.14 18.42
N LYS A 233 0.43 -19.13 18.93
CA LYS A 233 -0.77 -19.31 19.78
C LYS A 233 -2.05 -19.44 18.96
N ILE A 234 -2.02 -19.12 17.67
CA ILE A 234 -3.18 -19.17 16.78
C ILE A 234 -3.54 -20.63 16.49
N THR A 235 -4.75 -21.02 16.86
CA THR A 235 -5.27 -22.36 16.56
C THR A 235 -5.79 -22.45 15.13
N LEU A 236 -5.91 -23.68 14.62
CA LEU A 236 -6.54 -23.91 13.32
C LEU A 236 -7.97 -23.35 13.27
N ASP A 237 -8.75 -23.49 14.33
CA ASP A 237 -10.12 -22.97 14.40
C ASP A 237 -10.17 -21.44 14.30
N GLN A 238 -9.26 -20.74 15.01
CA GLN A 238 -9.12 -19.28 14.90
C GLN A 238 -8.74 -18.86 13.48
N TYR A 239 -7.79 -19.56 12.85
CA TYR A 239 -7.40 -19.29 11.47
C TYR A 239 -8.55 -19.51 10.48
N MET A 240 -9.32 -20.58 10.65
CA MET A 240 -10.50 -20.87 9.81
C MET A 240 -11.59 -19.83 10.02
N GLN A 241 -11.81 -19.36 11.24
CA GLN A 241 -12.77 -18.31 11.55
C GLN A 241 -12.35 -16.96 10.94
N ALA A 242 -11.07 -16.59 11.02
CA ALA A 242 -10.54 -15.41 10.34
C ALA A 242 -10.70 -15.51 8.81
N SER A 243 -10.53 -16.71 8.24
CA SER A 243 -10.74 -16.95 6.80
C SER A 243 -12.21 -16.75 6.40
N ILE A 244 -13.17 -17.20 7.22
CA ILE A 244 -14.60 -16.95 7.00
C ILE A 244 -14.92 -15.45 7.09
N ALA A 245 -14.44 -14.77 8.12
CA ALA A 245 -14.65 -13.33 8.29
C ALA A 245 -14.03 -12.51 7.14
N ARG A 246 -12.85 -12.93 6.63
CA ARG A 246 -12.25 -12.35 5.42
C ARG A 246 -13.16 -12.50 4.20
N ASN A 247 -13.77 -13.67 4.02
CA ASN A 247 -14.69 -13.90 2.89
C ASN A 247 -15.91 -12.98 2.98
N GLU A 248 -16.48 -12.81 4.17
CA GLU A 248 -17.61 -11.89 4.41
C GLU A 248 -17.23 -10.44 4.09
N LEU A 249 -16.03 -10.00 4.50
CA LEU A 249 -15.49 -8.68 4.15
C LEU A 249 -15.34 -8.50 2.63
N GLY A 250 -14.82 -9.53 1.93
CA GLY A 250 -14.70 -9.53 0.47
C GLY A 250 -16.06 -9.44 -0.24
N ILE A 251 -17.05 -10.23 0.18
CA ILE A 251 -18.43 -10.17 -0.35
C ILE A 251 -19.02 -8.79 -0.15
N LYS A 252 -18.86 -8.22 1.04
CA LYS A 252 -19.37 -6.89 1.36
C LYS A 252 -18.78 -5.80 0.46
N MET A 253 -17.48 -5.85 0.21
CA MET A 253 -16.84 -4.90 -0.69
C MET A 253 -17.24 -5.10 -2.15
N GLN A 254 -17.48 -6.34 -2.59
CA GLN A 254 -18.05 -6.59 -3.93
C GLN A 254 -19.42 -5.92 -4.08
N GLN A 255 -20.31 -6.15 -3.11
CA GLN A 255 -21.65 -5.55 -3.10
C GLN A 255 -21.59 -4.02 -3.04
N PHE A 256 -20.68 -3.46 -2.24
CA PHE A 256 -20.46 -2.01 -2.20
C PHE A 256 -20.10 -1.44 -3.58
N HIS A 257 -19.29 -2.17 -4.35
CA HIS A 257 -18.89 -1.77 -5.68
C HIS A 257 -19.96 -2.02 -6.76
N GLU A 258 -21.08 -2.67 -6.45
CA GLU A 258 -22.25 -2.66 -7.34
C GLU A 258 -22.80 -1.23 -7.49
N ASP A 259 -22.70 -0.43 -6.43
CA ASP A 259 -23.14 0.97 -6.42
C ASP A 259 -22.04 1.95 -6.82
N TYR A 260 -20.79 1.71 -6.39
CA TYR A 260 -19.69 2.67 -6.57
C TYR A 260 -18.56 2.12 -7.45
N ASP A 261 -18.08 2.94 -8.39
CA ASP A 261 -16.93 2.59 -9.22
C ASP A 261 -15.63 2.58 -8.42
N LEU A 262 -15.48 3.55 -7.51
CA LEU A 262 -14.30 3.72 -6.70
C LEU A 262 -14.68 4.09 -5.26
N LEU A 263 -13.81 3.72 -4.33
CA LEU A 263 -13.76 4.24 -2.97
C LEU A 263 -12.54 5.16 -2.84
N LEU A 264 -12.76 6.39 -2.39
CA LEU A 264 -11.75 7.39 -2.10
C LEU A 264 -11.57 7.52 -0.59
N THR A 265 -10.35 7.35 -0.10
CA THR A 265 -10.00 7.42 1.34
C THR A 265 -8.66 8.14 1.52
N PRO A 266 -8.27 8.53 2.74
CA PRO A 266 -6.86 8.78 3.04
C PRO A 266 -6.00 7.54 2.73
N SER A 267 -4.78 7.72 2.21
CA SER A 267 -3.83 6.59 2.12
C SER A 267 -3.31 6.16 3.50
N LEU A 268 -3.15 7.13 4.39
CA LEU A 268 -2.72 6.98 5.78
C LEU A 268 -3.53 7.92 6.64
N SER A 269 -3.69 7.62 7.93
CA SER A 269 -4.41 8.47 8.88
C SER A 269 -3.58 9.65 9.40
N ILE A 270 -2.26 9.63 9.17
CA ILE A 270 -1.29 10.54 9.78
C ILE A 270 -0.22 10.95 8.77
N PRO A 271 0.50 12.07 8.98
CA PRO A 271 1.75 12.37 8.30
C PRO A 271 2.90 11.43 8.72
N ALA A 272 4.02 11.48 8.02
CA ALA A 272 5.22 10.73 8.39
C ALA A 272 5.75 11.14 9.77
N PHE A 273 6.19 10.15 10.55
CA PHE A 273 6.69 10.31 11.92
C PHE A 273 8.18 9.94 12.04
N GLU A 274 8.75 10.06 13.24
CA GLU A 274 10.18 9.87 13.51
C GLU A 274 10.73 8.55 12.97
N ALA A 275 11.86 8.61 12.25
CA ALA A 275 12.56 7.45 11.72
C ALA A 275 13.07 6.54 12.85
N GLY A 276 13.01 5.21 12.64
CA GLY A 276 13.44 4.23 13.64
C GLY A 276 12.42 3.95 14.74
N LYS A 277 11.21 4.52 14.65
CA LYS A 277 10.05 4.11 15.47
C LYS A 277 9.16 3.15 14.69
N LEU A 278 8.50 2.22 15.38
CA LEU A 278 7.55 1.28 14.77
C LEU A 278 6.17 1.91 14.50
N ALA A 279 5.81 2.89 15.33
CA ALA A 279 4.56 3.64 15.32
C ALA A 279 4.82 5.07 15.82
N PRO A 280 3.95 6.05 15.53
CA PRO A 280 4.02 7.36 16.15
C PRO A 280 3.84 7.24 17.68
N GLN A 281 4.43 8.17 18.43
CA GLN A 281 4.52 8.07 19.90
C GLN A 281 3.15 7.94 20.56
N GLU A 282 2.13 8.61 20.05
CA GLU A 282 0.76 8.62 20.57
C GLU A 282 0.02 7.31 20.36
N LEU A 283 0.48 6.48 19.41
CA LEU A 283 -0.08 5.16 19.11
C LEU A 283 0.90 4.02 19.46
N ALA A 284 2.03 4.34 20.09
CA ALA A 284 3.08 3.38 20.43
C ALA A 284 2.72 2.61 21.72
N GLU A 285 1.69 1.77 21.66
CA GLU A 285 1.43 0.73 22.66
C GLU A 285 2.17 -0.57 22.29
N ALA A 286 2.46 -1.41 23.28
CA ALA A 286 3.07 -2.72 23.03
C ALA A 286 2.15 -3.57 22.13
N GLY A 287 2.55 -3.76 20.86
CA GLY A 287 1.77 -4.49 19.85
C GLY A 287 1.22 -3.63 18.70
N ALA A 288 1.29 -2.30 18.77
CA ALA A 288 0.82 -1.42 17.71
C ALA A 288 1.84 -1.34 16.54
N TRP A 289 1.80 -2.32 15.63
CA TRP A 289 2.71 -2.38 14.47
C TRP A 289 2.06 -1.90 13.16
N VAL A 290 0.74 -2.10 12.99
CA VAL A 290 -0.04 -1.65 11.81
C VAL A 290 -1.29 -0.84 12.14
N ASP A 291 -1.62 -0.67 13.42
CA ASP A 291 -2.83 0.01 13.87
C ASP A 291 -2.90 1.47 13.39
N TRP A 292 -1.73 2.09 13.16
CA TRP A 292 -1.58 3.42 12.58
C TRP A 292 -1.78 3.46 11.04
N THR A 293 -2.08 2.32 10.40
CA THR A 293 -2.33 2.19 8.94
C THR A 293 -3.73 1.65 8.61
N PRO A 294 -4.82 2.15 9.22
CA PRO A 294 -6.16 1.55 9.11
C PRO A 294 -6.72 1.53 7.68
N PHE A 295 -6.21 2.38 6.80
CA PHE A 295 -6.61 2.44 5.40
C PHE A 295 -5.90 1.43 4.50
N SER A 296 -4.95 0.63 5.01
CA SER A 296 -4.13 -0.25 4.18
C SER A 296 -4.61 -1.71 4.15
N TYR A 297 -4.52 -2.40 5.29
CA TYR A 297 -4.81 -3.83 5.40
C TYR A 297 -6.23 -4.27 5.02
N PRO A 298 -7.32 -3.46 5.11
CA PRO A 298 -8.63 -3.89 4.63
C PRO A 298 -8.60 -4.30 3.15
N PHE A 299 -7.80 -3.61 2.33
CA PHE A 299 -7.73 -3.85 0.88
C PHE A 299 -6.70 -4.92 0.50
N ASN A 300 -5.84 -5.34 1.44
CA ASN A 300 -5.08 -6.60 1.30
C ASN A 300 -5.98 -7.79 1.59
N LEU A 301 -6.84 -7.68 2.60
CA LEU A 301 -7.82 -8.71 2.95
C LEU A 301 -8.82 -8.93 1.81
N THR A 302 -9.38 -7.85 1.26
CA THR A 302 -10.35 -7.92 0.15
C THR A 302 -9.70 -8.16 -1.21
N GLN A 303 -8.36 -8.05 -1.28
CA GLN A 303 -7.54 -8.27 -2.47
C GLN A 303 -7.78 -7.30 -3.65
N GLN A 304 -8.62 -6.27 -3.45
CA GLN A 304 -8.98 -5.28 -4.46
C GLN A 304 -7.80 -4.41 -4.89
N PRO A 305 -7.77 -3.92 -6.14
CA PRO A 305 -6.76 -2.97 -6.56
C PRO A 305 -6.90 -1.66 -5.80
N ALA A 306 -5.77 -1.12 -5.33
CA ALA A 306 -5.73 0.14 -4.60
C ALA A 306 -4.43 0.90 -4.87
N CYS A 307 -4.50 2.21 -5.04
CA CYS A 307 -3.30 3.04 -5.22
C CYS A 307 -3.21 4.16 -4.19
N SER A 308 -2.01 4.72 -4.03
CA SER A 308 -1.78 6.00 -3.35
C SER A 308 -1.27 7.03 -4.35
N VAL A 309 -1.91 8.21 -4.37
CA VAL A 309 -1.53 9.36 -5.21
C VAL A 309 -1.29 10.58 -4.31
N PRO A 310 -0.20 11.34 -4.49
CA PRO A 310 0.03 12.56 -3.71
C PRO A 310 -1.09 13.59 -3.92
N CYS A 311 -1.69 14.08 -2.83
CA CYS A 311 -2.79 15.04 -2.86
C CYS A 311 -2.53 16.34 -2.08
N GLY A 312 -1.49 16.38 -1.24
CA GLY A 312 -1.17 17.56 -0.44
C GLY A 312 0.18 17.45 0.26
N LEU A 313 0.58 18.54 0.91
CA LEU A 313 1.67 18.57 1.89
C LEU A 313 1.09 19.01 3.23
N SER A 314 1.61 18.45 4.32
CA SER A 314 1.37 18.94 5.67
C SER A 314 1.97 20.34 5.85
N SER A 315 1.61 21.00 6.96
CA SER A 315 2.21 22.24 7.43
C SER A 315 3.72 22.15 7.64
N SER A 316 4.22 20.94 7.93
CA SER A 316 5.65 20.61 8.03
C SER A 316 6.32 20.24 6.69
N GLY A 317 5.58 20.31 5.59
CA GLY A 317 6.07 20.03 4.23
C GLY A 317 6.20 18.53 3.91
N LEU A 318 5.56 17.65 4.68
CA LEU A 318 5.57 16.21 4.45
C LEU A 318 4.43 15.80 3.50
N PRO A 319 4.65 14.84 2.58
CA PRO A 319 3.62 14.37 1.67
C PRO A 319 2.39 13.77 2.35
N ILE A 320 1.22 14.03 1.76
CA ILE A 320 -0.06 13.40 2.08
C ILE A 320 -0.60 12.74 0.81
N GLY A 321 -1.06 11.49 0.94
CA GLY A 321 -1.62 10.70 -0.15
C GLY A 321 -3.13 10.48 -0.04
N VAL A 322 -3.83 10.58 -1.16
CA VAL A 322 -5.20 10.05 -1.31
C VAL A 322 -5.13 8.63 -1.88
N GLN A 323 -5.96 7.74 -1.34
CA GLN A 323 -6.10 6.37 -1.82
C GLN A 323 -7.37 6.22 -2.65
N LEU A 324 -7.24 5.50 -3.75
CA LEU A 324 -8.35 5.07 -4.61
C LEU A 324 -8.38 3.55 -4.60
N VAL A 325 -9.54 2.97 -4.33
CA VAL A 325 -9.77 1.53 -4.33
C VAL A 325 -10.84 1.19 -5.36
N GLY A 326 -10.53 0.25 -6.24
CA GLY A 326 -11.43 -0.19 -7.30
C GLY A 326 -12.12 -1.51 -7.01
N ARG A 327 -13.01 -1.90 -7.92
CA ARG A 327 -13.59 -3.24 -7.91
C ARG A 327 -12.48 -4.27 -8.05
N MET A 328 -12.67 -5.46 -7.48
CA MET A 328 -11.73 -6.56 -7.68
C MET A 328 -11.53 -6.80 -9.18
N HIS A 329 -10.27 -6.91 -9.60
CA HIS A 329 -9.82 -7.07 -10.99
C HIS A 329 -9.93 -5.83 -11.89
N ASP A 330 -10.52 -4.72 -11.42
CA ASP A 330 -10.62 -3.45 -12.15
C ASP A 330 -9.47 -2.49 -11.80
N ASP A 331 -8.24 -2.94 -12.09
CA ASP A 331 -7.03 -2.13 -11.98
C ASP A 331 -7.07 -0.89 -12.89
N VAL A 332 -7.76 -0.98 -14.03
CA VAL A 332 -7.85 0.09 -15.04
C VAL A 332 -8.57 1.30 -14.46
N SER A 333 -9.76 1.13 -13.88
CA SER A 333 -10.50 2.27 -13.30
C SER A 333 -9.71 3.00 -12.21
N VAL A 334 -8.91 2.27 -11.42
CA VAL A 334 -8.03 2.86 -10.40
C VAL A 334 -6.94 3.73 -11.05
N LEU A 335 -6.26 3.20 -12.06
CA LEU A 335 -5.21 3.94 -12.78
C LEU A 335 -5.75 5.14 -13.55
N VAL A 336 -6.91 5.02 -14.19
CA VAL A 336 -7.58 6.12 -14.88
C VAL A 336 -7.90 7.26 -13.91
N ALA A 337 -8.49 6.95 -12.76
CA ALA A 337 -8.82 7.95 -11.77
C ALA A 337 -7.58 8.58 -11.13
N ALA A 338 -6.55 7.77 -10.87
CA ALA A 338 -5.27 8.27 -10.39
C ALA A 338 -4.61 9.23 -11.40
N ASN A 339 -4.61 8.88 -12.69
CA ASN A 339 -4.02 9.71 -13.75
C ASN A 339 -4.78 11.03 -13.95
N ALA A 340 -6.11 10.97 -13.95
CA ALA A 340 -6.94 12.18 -14.00
C ALA A 340 -6.65 13.11 -12.81
N PHE A 341 -6.54 12.55 -11.61
CA PHE A 341 -6.23 13.31 -10.40
C PHE A 341 -4.80 13.86 -10.36
N GLU A 342 -3.81 13.10 -10.82
CA GLU A 342 -2.40 13.50 -10.84
C GLU A 342 -2.20 14.86 -11.51
N GLY A 343 -2.90 15.12 -12.62
CA GLY A 343 -2.79 16.37 -13.37
C GLY A 343 -3.40 17.60 -12.66
N VAL A 344 -4.32 17.40 -11.72
CA VAL A 344 -4.99 18.48 -10.97
C VAL A 344 -4.58 18.54 -9.50
N SER A 345 -3.73 17.63 -9.04
CA SER A 345 -3.24 17.59 -7.67
C SER A 345 -2.50 18.89 -7.32
N PRO A 346 -2.77 19.51 -6.15
CA PRO A 346 -2.07 20.72 -5.71
C PRO A 346 -0.55 20.55 -5.57
N VAL A 347 -0.08 19.31 -5.50
CA VAL A 347 1.33 18.94 -5.35
C VAL A 347 1.86 18.19 -6.56
N ALA A 348 1.19 18.31 -7.72
CA ALA A 348 1.63 17.71 -8.97
C ALA A 348 3.08 18.12 -9.28
N GLY A 349 3.95 17.13 -9.48
CA GLY A 349 5.36 17.36 -9.77
C GLY A 349 6.21 17.83 -8.58
N ALA A 350 5.65 17.96 -7.36
CA ALA A 350 6.42 18.32 -6.18
C ALA A 350 7.51 17.26 -5.89
N ARG A 351 8.67 17.72 -5.43
CA ARG A 351 9.84 16.88 -5.15
C ARG A 351 10.49 17.28 -3.83
N PRO A 352 11.11 16.33 -3.11
CA PRO A 352 11.94 16.65 -1.97
C PRO A 352 13.13 17.53 -2.39
N ASP A 353 13.48 18.50 -1.56
CA ASP A 353 14.68 19.30 -1.73
C ASP A 353 15.88 18.56 -1.12
N LEU A 354 16.55 17.74 -1.95
CA LEU A 354 17.65 16.91 -1.50
C LEU A 354 18.86 17.71 -1.00
N SER A 355 18.97 19.00 -1.33
CA SER A 355 20.05 19.87 -0.83
C SER A 355 19.93 20.16 0.67
N LYS A 356 18.74 19.93 1.26
CA LYS A 356 18.48 20.10 2.70
C LYS A 356 18.79 18.85 3.52
N LEU A 357 19.06 17.72 2.88
CA LEU A 357 19.46 16.49 3.55
C LEU A 357 20.94 16.63 3.96
N LYS A 358 21.19 16.66 5.27
CA LYS A 358 22.53 16.79 5.86
C LYS A 358 23.23 15.46 6.00
#